data_AF-A0AAW2IKE8-F1
#
_entry.id   AF-A0AAW2IKE8-F1
#
_cell.length_a   1.000
_cell.length_b   1.000
_cell.length_c   1.000
_cell.angle_alpha   90.00
_cell.angle_beta   90.00
_cell.angle_gamma   90.00
#
_symmetry.space_group_name_H-M   'P 1'
#
loop_
_entity.id
_entity.type
_entity.pdbx_description
1 polymer ?
#
loop_
_entity_poly.entity_id
_entity_poly.type
_entity_poly.pdbx_seq_one_letter_code
_entity_poly.pdbx_strand_id
1 'polypeptide(L)'
;MMSNDPGGQEAGGPSRSAEQQQPPAQLSRYESQKRRDWNTFGQYLRNQRPPVGLPQCNYTHVLDFLRYLDQFGKTKVHVQGCVFFGQPEPAGPCSCPLRQAWGSLDALIGRLRAAYEENGGRRRRTLLRMAPYECI
;
A
#
# COMPACT_ATOMS: atom_id res chain seq x y z
N MET A 1 52.24 -6.34 -48.89
CA MET A 1 52.50 -4.91 -48.69
C MET A 1 51.26 -4.34 -48.01
N MET A 2 51.08 -4.57 -46.70
CA MET A 2 51.50 -3.70 -45.58
C MET A 2 51.09 -2.24 -45.75
N SER A 3 50.12 -1.80 -44.92
CA SER A 3 50.17 -0.54 -44.17
C SER A 3 49.42 -0.74 -42.84
N ASN A 4 50.08 -0.40 -41.74
CA ASN A 4 49.70 -0.60 -40.34
C ASN A 4 49.65 0.79 -39.65
N ASP A 5 48.64 1.00 -38.78
CA ASP A 5 48.62 1.82 -37.52
C ASP A 5 48.91 3.35 -37.53
N PRO A 6 48.73 4.13 -36.42
CA PRO A 6 47.59 4.31 -35.48
C PRO A 6 47.33 5.79 -35.04
N GLY A 7 46.35 6.01 -34.15
CA GLY A 7 46.28 7.19 -33.25
C GLY A 7 44.98 7.99 -33.36
N GLY A 8 44.30 8.44 -32.30
CA GLY A 8 44.68 8.54 -30.90
C GLY A 8 43.47 8.80 -29.99
N GLN A 9 43.76 8.69 -28.69
CA GLN A 9 42.91 8.87 -27.51
C GLN A 9 42.16 10.21 -27.50
N GLU A 10 40.98 10.27 -26.86
CA GLU A 10 40.63 11.38 -25.95
C GLU A 10 39.74 10.93 -24.76
N ALA A 11 40.26 11.26 -23.58
CA ALA A 11 39.60 11.75 -22.35
C ALA A 11 38.50 10.94 -21.65
N GLY A 12 38.76 10.65 -20.36
CA GLY A 12 37.85 9.99 -19.44
C GLY A 12 36.96 10.90 -18.60
N GLY A 13 35.91 10.26 -18.06
CA GLY A 13 35.28 10.50 -16.75
C GLY A 13 34.28 11.65 -16.61
N PRO A 14 33.42 11.64 -15.56
CA PRO A 14 33.22 10.63 -14.53
C PRO A 14 31.81 9.99 -14.54
N SER A 15 31.73 8.82 -13.90
CA SER A 15 30.52 8.19 -13.38
C SER A 15 29.65 9.23 -12.67
N ARG A 16 28.48 9.53 -13.24
CA ARG A 16 27.43 10.27 -12.55
C ARG A 16 26.53 9.24 -11.90
N SER A 17 26.61 9.17 -10.57
CA SER A 17 25.65 8.51 -9.71
C SER A 17 24.24 8.74 -10.23
N ALA A 18 23.53 7.66 -10.54
CA ALA A 18 22.09 7.71 -10.76
C ALA A 18 21.43 8.06 -9.43
N GLU A 19 21.41 9.35 -9.11
CA GLU A 19 20.54 9.90 -8.08
C GLU A 19 19.11 9.65 -8.57
N GLN A 20 18.49 8.60 -8.04
CA GLN A 20 17.09 8.23 -8.28
C GLN A 20 16.18 9.34 -7.75
N GLN A 21 16.07 10.43 -8.50
CA GLN A 21 15.01 11.42 -8.34
C GLN A 21 13.71 10.72 -8.75
N GLN A 22 13.01 10.13 -7.77
CA GLN A 22 11.64 9.67 -7.97
C GLN A 22 10.83 10.81 -8.60
N PRO A 23 10.16 10.59 -9.75
CA PRO A 23 9.44 11.65 -10.40
C PRO A 23 8.27 12.12 -9.51
N PRO A 24 8.03 13.45 -9.39
CA PRO A 24 7.00 14.02 -8.54
C PRO A 24 5.58 13.48 -8.82
N ALA A 25 5.35 12.95 -10.03
CA ALA A 25 4.10 12.29 -10.40
C ALA A 25 3.82 11.00 -9.58
N GLN A 26 4.85 10.22 -9.23
CA GLN A 26 4.68 8.99 -8.44
C GLN A 26 4.27 9.30 -7.00
N LEU A 27 4.91 10.30 -6.39
CA LEU A 27 4.55 10.80 -5.05
C LEU A 27 3.12 11.36 -5.06
N SER A 28 2.77 12.19 -6.05
CA SER A 28 1.41 12.72 -6.20
C SER A 28 0.34 11.63 -6.35
N ARG A 29 0.62 10.56 -7.13
CA ARG A 29 -0.29 9.42 -7.27
C ARG A 29 -0.51 8.72 -5.93
N TYR A 30 0.57 8.40 -5.23
CA TYR A 30 0.52 7.77 -3.91
C TYR A 30 -0.30 8.61 -2.92
N GLU A 31 -0.01 9.91 -2.85
CA GLU A 31 -0.72 10.86 -1.98
C GLU A 31 -2.21 10.95 -2.29
N SER A 32 -2.56 11.00 -3.58
CA SER A 32 -3.97 10.99 -4.00
C SER A 32 -4.71 9.72 -3.56
N GLN A 33 -4.03 8.57 -3.62
CA GLN A 33 -4.60 7.29 -3.23
C GLN A 33 -4.76 7.23 -1.71
N LYS A 34 -3.72 7.63 -0.97
CA LYS A 34 -3.74 7.73 0.49
C LYS A 34 -4.92 8.59 0.97
N ARG A 35 -5.14 9.75 0.35
CA ARG A 35 -6.26 10.64 0.67
C ARG A 35 -7.62 10.01 0.40
N ARG A 36 -7.79 9.31 -0.73
CA ARG A 36 -9.06 8.61 -1.06
C ARG A 36 -9.36 7.51 -0.04
N ASP A 37 -8.36 6.70 0.27
CA ASP A 37 -8.49 5.60 1.21
C ASP A 37 -8.81 6.10 2.62
N TRP A 38 -8.12 7.16 3.06
CA TRP A 38 -8.38 7.83 4.33
C TRP A 38 -9.81 8.38 4.42
N ASN A 39 -10.28 9.07 3.37
CA ASN A 39 -11.64 9.60 3.33
C ASN A 39 -12.68 8.48 3.37
N THR A 40 -12.42 7.37 2.67
CA THR A 40 -13.29 6.19 2.65
C THR A 40 -13.37 5.56 4.04
N PHE A 41 -12.23 5.41 4.72
CA PHE A 41 -12.17 4.92 6.09
C PHE A 41 -12.91 5.85 7.07
N GLY A 42 -12.69 7.17 6.98
CA GLY A 42 -13.41 8.15 7.80
C GLY A 42 -14.92 8.16 7.55
N GLN A 43 -15.37 7.88 6.32
CA GLN A 43 -16.78 7.69 6.02
C GLN A 43 -17.31 6.38 6.63
N TYR A 44 -16.56 5.29 6.51
CA TYR A 44 -16.90 4.01 7.14
C TYR A 44 -17.11 4.15 8.65
N LEU A 45 -16.22 4.87 9.36
CA LEU A 45 -16.34 5.10 10.80
C LEU A 45 -17.59 5.91 11.17
N ARG A 46 -17.92 6.96 10.40
CA ARG A 46 -19.13 7.77 10.62
C ARG A 46 -20.43 6.99 10.36
N ASN A 47 -20.37 5.98 9.50
CA ASN A 47 -21.52 5.13 9.17
C ASN A 47 -21.74 4.00 10.19
N GLN A 48 -20.83 3.81 11.15
CA GLN A 48 -21.03 2.86 12.26
C GLN A 48 -22.23 3.27 13.12
N ARG A 49 -22.81 2.29 13.83
CA ARG A 49 -23.92 2.50 14.75
C ARG A 49 -23.54 1.94 16.13
N PRO A 50 -23.12 2.78 17.10
CA PRO A 50 -22.99 4.25 17.03
C PRO A 50 -21.82 4.74 16.15
N PRO A 51 -21.85 6.00 15.64
CA PRO A 51 -20.73 6.56 14.88
C PRO A 51 -19.46 6.60 15.70
N VAL A 52 -18.34 6.24 15.09
CA VAL A 52 -17.03 6.14 15.77
C VAL A 52 -16.15 7.30 15.34
N GLY A 53 -15.67 8.09 16.31
CA GLY A 53 -14.65 9.10 16.07
C GLY A 53 -13.26 8.48 15.95
N LEU A 54 -12.34 9.12 15.22
CA LEU A 54 -10.93 8.68 15.13
C LEU A 54 -10.26 8.39 16.50
N PRO A 55 -10.48 9.18 17.57
CA PRO A 55 -9.89 8.89 18.89
C PRO A 55 -10.41 7.62 19.56
N GLN A 56 -11.61 7.15 19.16
CA GLN A 56 -12.25 5.95 19.68
C GLN A 56 -12.04 4.74 18.75
N CYS A 57 -11.46 4.98 17.56
CA CYS A 57 -11.14 3.93 16.61
C CYS A 57 -10.04 3.04 17.18
N ASN A 58 -10.37 1.77 17.40
CA ASN A 58 -9.43 0.72 17.76
C ASN A 58 -9.21 -0.25 16.58
N TYR A 59 -8.40 -1.29 16.79
CA TYR A 59 -8.05 -2.25 15.75
C TYR A 59 -9.26 -3.03 15.18
N THR A 60 -10.36 -3.21 15.92
CA THR A 60 -11.51 -3.99 15.44
C THR A 60 -12.20 -3.27 14.28
N HIS A 61 -12.35 -1.94 14.37
CA HIS A 61 -12.90 -1.12 13.29
C HIS A 61 -12.05 -1.18 12.01
N VAL A 62 -10.73 -1.28 12.15
CA VAL A 62 -9.83 -1.46 11.01
C VAL A 62 -10.03 -2.84 10.39
N LEU A 63 -10.09 -3.90 11.20
CA LEU A 63 -10.35 -5.26 10.71
C LEU A 63 -11.70 -5.37 9.99
N ASP A 64 -12.75 -4.78 10.56
CA ASP A 64 -14.10 -4.82 9.98
C ASP A 64 -14.19 -3.98 8.70
N PHE A 65 -13.45 -2.86 8.63
CA PHE A 65 -13.30 -2.11 7.39
C PHE A 65 -12.63 -2.94 6.29
N LEU A 66 -11.55 -3.67 6.61
CA LEU A 66 -10.86 -4.53 5.65
C LEU A 66 -11.78 -5.68 5.18
N ARG A 67 -12.53 -6.30 6.09
CA ARG A 67 -13.55 -7.31 5.75
C ARG A 67 -14.67 -6.75 4.87
N TYR A 68 -15.06 -5.51 5.09
CA TYR A 68 -16.03 -4.82 4.24
C TYR A 68 -15.48 -4.63 2.82
N LEU A 69 -14.24 -4.15 2.69
CA LEU A 69 -13.61 -3.95 1.37
C LEU A 69 -13.39 -5.25 0.60
N ASP A 70 -13.14 -6.33 1.32
CA ASP A 70 -12.93 -7.66 0.76
C ASP A 70 -14.13 -8.17 -0.06
N GLN A 71 -15.35 -7.70 0.23
CA GLN A 71 -16.57 -8.03 -0.51
C GLN A 71 -16.58 -7.48 -1.94
N PHE A 72 -15.81 -6.42 -2.19
CA PHE A 72 -15.65 -5.80 -3.51
C PHE A 72 -14.37 -6.28 -4.21
N GLY A 73 -13.85 -7.41 -3.77
CA GLY A 73 -12.76 -8.15 -4.37
C GLY A 73 -12.92 -8.39 -5.87
N LYS A 74 -11.80 -8.55 -6.56
CA LYS A 74 -11.77 -9.02 -7.97
C LYS A 74 -11.08 -10.36 -8.13
N THR A 75 -10.44 -10.86 -7.07
CA THR A 75 -9.71 -12.12 -7.11
C THR A 75 -10.64 -13.25 -6.71
N LYS A 76 -10.78 -14.26 -7.57
CA LYS A 76 -11.54 -15.47 -7.24
C LYS A 76 -10.76 -16.31 -6.23
N VAL A 77 -11.39 -16.64 -5.09
CA VAL A 77 -10.78 -17.49 -4.06
C VAL A 77 -11.56 -18.79 -3.98
N HIS A 78 -10.95 -19.87 -4.46
CA HIS A 78 -11.57 -21.19 -4.45
C HIS A 78 -11.61 -21.76 -3.04
N VAL A 79 -12.80 -22.20 -2.61
CA VAL A 79 -12.99 -22.87 -1.32
C VAL A 79 -12.67 -24.36 -1.42
N GLN A 80 -12.34 -24.98 -0.29
CA GLN A 80 -12.14 -26.42 -0.21
C GLN A 80 -13.43 -27.13 -0.64
N GLY A 81 -13.35 -28.03 -1.63
CA GLY A 81 -14.50 -28.67 -2.27
C GLY A 81 -14.92 -28.07 -3.61
N CYS A 82 -14.32 -26.95 -4.05
CA CYS A 82 -14.47 -26.48 -5.42
C CYS A 82 -13.70 -27.40 -6.39
N VAL A 83 -14.33 -27.77 -7.50
CA VAL A 83 -13.71 -28.60 -8.57
C VAL A 83 -12.48 -27.94 -9.20
N PHE A 84 -12.37 -26.62 -9.10
CA PHE A 84 -11.26 -25.82 -9.61
C PHE A 84 -10.23 -25.47 -8.53
N PHE A 85 -10.34 -26.00 -7.31
CA PHE A 85 -9.39 -25.71 -6.24
C PHE A 85 -7.97 -26.15 -6.65
N GLY A 86 -7.01 -25.22 -6.59
CA GLY A 86 -5.63 -25.45 -7.01
C GLY A 86 -5.35 -25.34 -8.51
N GLN A 87 -6.35 -25.02 -9.34
CA GLN A 87 -6.15 -24.81 -10.78
C GLN A 87 -5.86 -23.33 -11.07
N PRO A 88 -4.71 -22.97 -11.70
CA PRO A 88 -4.36 -21.58 -11.99
C PRO A 88 -5.28 -20.92 -13.01
N GLU A 89 -5.76 -21.70 -13.99
CA GLU A 89 -6.60 -21.23 -15.08
C GLU A 89 -7.81 -22.16 -15.22
N PRO A 90 -8.90 -21.91 -14.47
CA PRO A 90 -10.06 -22.79 -14.47
C PRO A 90 -10.81 -22.72 -15.80
N ALA A 91 -11.08 -23.88 -16.39
CA ALA A 91 -11.76 -24.00 -17.68
C ALA A 91 -13.26 -23.62 -17.66
N GLY A 92 -13.82 -23.26 -16.50
CA GLY A 92 -15.23 -22.91 -16.36
C GLY A 92 -15.56 -22.05 -15.13
N PRO A 93 -16.79 -21.50 -15.06
CA PRO A 93 -17.21 -20.65 -13.96
C PRO A 93 -17.48 -21.43 -12.68
N CYS A 94 -17.32 -20.78 -11.52
CA CYS A 94 -17.74 -21.31 -10.23
C CYS A 94 -18.35 -20.23 -9.31
N SER A 95 -19.10 -20.69 -8.31
CA SER A 95 -19.76 -19.86 -7.30
C SER A 95 -18.84 -19.40 -6.15
N CYS A 96 -17.54 -19.67 -6.25
CA CYS A 96 -16.58 -19.22 -5.24
C CYS A 96 -16.59 -17.68 -5.12
N PRO A 97 -16.37 -17.14 -3.91
CA PRO A 97 -16.43 -15.71 -3.67
C PRO A 97 -15.28 -14.97 -4.38
N LEU A 98 -15.53 -13.69 -4.68
CA LEU A 98 -14.48 -12.74 -5.02
C LEU A 98 -13.99 -12.07 -3.73
N ARG A 99 -12.68 -11.89 -3.63
CA ARG A 99 -11.98 -11.35 -2.47
C ARG A 99 -10.90 -10.38 -2.93
N GLN A 100 -10.48 -9.49 -2.04
CA GLN A 100 -9.36 -8.61 -2.30
C GLN A 100 -8.06 -9.41 -2.27
N ALA A 101 -7.14 -9.06 -3.16
CA ALA A 101 -5.79 -9.63 -3.11
C ALA A 101 -5.09 -9.12 -1.85
N TRP A 102 -4.33 -9.99 -1.18
CA TRP A 102 -3.59 -9.64 0.04
C TRP A 102 -2.69 -8.41 -0.16
N GLY A 103 -1.96 -8.33 -1.27
CA GLY A 103 -1.10 -7.19 -1.58
C GLY A 103 -1.86 -5.86 -1.74
N SER A 104 -3.13 -5.89 -2.16
CA SER A 104 -3.96 -4.68 -2.21
C SER A 104 -4.38 -4.20 -0.83
N LEU A 105 -4.73 -5.13 0.07
CA LEU A 105 -5.06 -4.83 1.46
C LEU A 105 -3.83 -4.35 2.24
N ASP A 106 -2.68 -4.98 2.07
CA ASP A 106 -1.43 -4.58 2.72
C ASP A 106 -1.01 -3.15 2.32
N ALA A 107 -1.05 -2.85 1.02
CA ALA A 107 -0.77 -1.50 0.52
C ALA A 107 -1.76 -0.45 1.06
N LEU A 108 -3.03 -0.83 1.24
CA LEU A 108 -4.04 0.04 1.87
C LEU A 108 -3.72 0.28 3.35
N ILE A 109 -3.38 -0.76 4.10
CA ILE A 109 -2.99 -0.65 5.52
C ILE A 109 -1.81 0.30 5.67
N GLY A 110 -0.78 0.16 4.81
CA GLY A 110 0.37 1.06 4.79
C GLY A 110 -0.02 2.53 4.56
N ARG A 111 -0.91 2.80 3.60
CA ARG A 111 -1.41 4.15 3.33
C ARG A 111 -2.25 4.71 4.49
N LEU A 112 -3.12 3.90 5.10
CA LEU A 112 -3.91 4.33 6.26
C LEU A 112 -3.02 4.65 7.47
N ARG A 113 -1.97 3.86 7.70
CA ARG A 113 -0.97 4.15 8.74
C ARG A 113 -0.30 5.50 8.50
N ALA A 114 0.20 5.73 7.28
CA ALA A 114 0.81 7.01 6.90
C ALA A 114 -0.18 8.19 7.04
N ALA A 115 -1.43 8.02 6.60
CA ALA A 115 -2.48 9.03 6.75
C ALA A 115 -2.80 9.33 8.22
N TYR A 116 -2.83 8.31 9.08
CA TYR A 116 -3.08 8.48 10.51
C TYR A 116 -1.95 9.28 11.19
N GLU A 117 -0.70 9.01 10.84
CA GLU A 117 0.44 9.76 11.39
C GLU A 117 0.37 11.26 11.05
N GLU A 118 -0.09 11.59 9.84
CA GLU A 118 -0.24 12.97 9.36
C GLU A 118 -1.48 13.68 9.94
N ASN A 119 -2.61 12.99 10.05
CA ASN A 119 -3.89 13.58 10.47
C ASN A 119 -4.16 13.48 11.98
N GLY A 120 -3.57 12.49 12.67
CA GLY A 120 -3.86 12.14 14.06
C GLY A 120 -2.63 11.90 14.95
N GLY A 121 -1.45 11.65 14.38
CA GLY A 121 -0.24 11.29 15.13
C GLY A 121 0.53 12.45 15.77
N ARG A 122 0.20 13.71 15.45
CA ARG A 122 1.01 14.88 15.83
C ARG A 122 0.42 15.79 16.91
N ARG A 123 -0.78 15.50 17.45
CA ARG A 123 -1.32 16.22 18.62
C ARG A 123 -0.82 15.73 19.98
N ARG A 124 0.28 14.97 20.02
CA ARG A 124 1.02 14.61 21.26
C ARG A 124 2.55 14.44 21.10
N ARG A 125 3.18 14.92 20.02
CA ARG A 125 4.65 14.77 19.83
C ARG A 125 5.50 15.99 20.20
N THR A 126 4.93 17.09 20.70
CA THR A 126 5.73 18.20 21.24
C THR A 126 6.10 18.02 22.73
N LEU A 127 5.64 16.95 23.40
CA LEU A 127 6.02 16.67 24.80
C LEU A 127 6.65 15.29 25.05
N LEU A 128 6.87 14.46 24.02
CA LEU A 128 7.53 13.15 24.18
C LEU A 128 8.68 12.96 23.18
N ARG A 129 9.56 13.97 23.08
CA ARG A 129 10.97 13.72 22.74
C ARG A 129 11.76 13.45 24.03
N MET A 130 11.24 12.61 24.93
CA MET A 130 11.96 11.96 26.04
C MET A 130 11.09 10.85 26.62
N ALA A 131 11.12 9.68 26.00
CA ALA A 131 10.97 8.39 26.68
C ALA A 131 11.43 7.33 25.68
N PRO A 132 12.68 6.82 25.79
CA PRO A 132 12.98 5.51 25.27
C PRO A 132 12.17 4.50 26.10
N TYR A 133 11.95 3.30 25.57
CA TYR A 133 11.27 2.18 26.24
C TYR A 133 9.75 2.32 26.28
N GLU A 134 9.06 1.61 25.36
CA GLU A 134 7.94 0.70 25.64
C GLU A 134 7.25 0.34 24.31
N CYS A 135 7.55 -0.85 23.80
CA CYS A 135 6.58 -1.85 23.34
C CYS A 135 7.36 -3.07 22.83
N ILE A 136 7.41 -4.10 23.68
CA ILE A 136 7.53 -5.51 23.29
C ILE A 136 6.21 -5.92 22.64
#